data_AF-A0A1A8XCK8-F1
#
_entry.id   AF-A0A1A8XCK8-F1
#
_cell.length_a   1.000
_cell.length_b   1.000
_cell.length_c   1.000
_cell.angle_alpha   90.00
_cell.angle_beta   90.00
_cell.angle_gamma   90.00
#
_symmetry.space_group_name_H-M   'P 1'
#
loop_
_entity.id
_entity.type
_entity.pdbx_description
1 polymer ?
#
loop_
_entity_poly.entity_id
_entity_poly.type
_entity_poly.pdbx_seq_one_letter_code
_entity_poly.pdbx_strand_id
1 'polypeptide(L)'
;MKELGEKKIITFDMVNKFFLNNTNTNMAMAEMAAQKPTPKIKSACDSIFSNQQNSNFNSICKTLLSYFQLCKVTGSLSNPDGYCGYASYWLNGKVRKEKGESDSDTSMFFNVLNNSLTWDTDSSICKNYIYNIGDEVYKKMNILFTYYSDYNNFLIYKNTNPDVSCTHAQKCAKIYEENIVNCSIFEDEFCKKLKEFRDILMNQLISPSICAEQQDIIRSIDKTIPESSSQNHREESSQATTISASSFGTMMGVSLLSLFLYKVTPLGSWLSSRIGNLKKTLNMGDNEENVSLFQYSESTQSNYTNGDYNIAYHFVGNS
;
A
#
# COMPACT_ATOMS: atom_id res chain seq x y z
N MET A 1 -27.44 24.47 -8.68
CA MET A 1 -26.83 23.15 -8.94
C MET A 1 -25.45 23.14 -8.32
N LYS A 2 -25.23 22.41 -7.22
CA LYS A 2 -23.86 22.13 -6.75
C LYS A 2 -23.29 21.08 -7.70
N GLU A 3 -22.17 21.36 -8.36
CA GLU A 3 -21.44 20.37 -9.14
C GLU A 3 -21.22 19.13 -8.27
N LEU A 4 -21.74 18.00 -8.73
CA LEU A 4 -21.35 16.70 -8.22
C LEU A 4 -19.87 16.57 -8.62
N GLY A 5 -18.95 16.82 -7.69
CA GLY A 5 -17.52 16.64 -7.95
C GLY A 5 -17.26 15.29 -8.59
N GLU A 6 -16.43 15.25 -9.63
CA GLU A 6 -16.13 14.02 -10.35
C GLU A 6 -15.63 12.95 -9.38
N LYS A 7 -16.28 11.78 -9.41
CA LYS A 7 -15.85 10.63 -8.60
C LYS A 7 -14.41 10.27 -8.98
N LYS A 8 -13.58 10.04 -7.98
CA LYS A 8 -12.22 9.53 -8.20
C LYS A 8 -12.31 8.07 -8.62
N ILE A 9 -11.75 7.74 -9.77
CA ILE A 9 -11.62 6.35 -10.22
C ILE A 9 -10.67 5.60 -9.28
N ILE A 10 -11.16 4.53 -8.65
CA ILE A 10 -10.35 3.62 -7.84
C ILE A 10 -9.70 2.61 -8.80
N THR A 11 -8.37 2.51 -8.77
CA THR A 11 -7.60 1.64 -9.67
C THR A 11 -6.79 0.61 -8.89
N PHE A 12 -6.40 -0.46 -9.57
CA PHE A 12 -5.58 -1.53 -8.97
C PHE A 12 -4.18 -1.04 -8.54
N ASP A 13 -3.68 0.03 -9.14
CA ASP A 13 -2.43 0.72 -8.74
C ASP A 13 -2.47 1.36 -7.35
N MET A 14 -3.63 1.41 -6.70
CA MET A 14 -3.76 1.92 -5.34
C MET A 14 -3.46 0.85 -4.29
N VAL A 15 -3.54 -0.44 -4.61
CA VAL A 15 -3.53 -1.54 -3.63
C VAL A 15 -2.28 -1.54 -2.75
N ASN A 16 -1.09 -1.40 -3.34
CA ASN A 16 0.15 -1.33 -2.57
C ASN A 16 0.22 -0.08 -1.67
N LYS A 17 -0.43 1.02 -2.07
CA LYS A 17 -0.49 2.26 -1.29
C LYS A 17 -1.32 2.10 -0.01
N PHE A 18 -2.24 1.14 0.04
CA PHE A 18 -3.05 0.86 1.24
C PHE A 18 -2.24 0.35 2.44
N PHE A 19 -1.01 -0.10 2.20
CA PHE A 19 -0.08 -0.57 3.22
C PHE A 19 0.97 0.48 3.60
N LEU A 20 0.92 1.67 3.00
CA LEU A 20 1.82 2.78 3.32
C LEU A 20 1.21 3.66 4.41
N ASN A 21 2.08 4.40 5.10
CA ASN A 21 1.71 5.43 6.08
C ASN A 21 0.72 4.90 7.14
N ASN A 22 0.90 3.67 7.62
CA ASN A 22 0.06 3.06 8.67
C ASN A 22 -1.44 3.02 8.35
N THR A 23 -1.80 3.05 7.06
CA THR A 23 -3.19 3.14 6.61
C THR A 23 -4.03 1.95 7.09
N ASN A 24 -3.56 0.71 6.88
CA ASN A 24 -4.24 -0.49 7.38
C ASN A 24 -4.29 -0.55 8.92
N THR A 25 -3.20 -0.18 9.60
CA THR A 25 -3.10 -0.16 11.06
C THR A 25 -4.09 0.81 11.68
N ASN A 26 -4.20 2.03 11.11
CA ASN A 26 -5.18 3.03 11.55
C ASN A 26 -6.62 2.50 11.43
N MET A 27 -6.93 1.71 10.40
CA MET A 27 -8.26 1.12 10.27
C MET A 27 -8.51 0.01 11.29
N ALA A 28 -7.54 -0.85 11.57
CA ALA A 28 -7.66 -1.84 12.64
C ALA A 28 -7.88 -1.15 14.01
N MET A 29 -7.15 -0.05 14.28
CA MET A 29 -7.38 0.79 15.45
C MET A 29 -8.77 1.44 15.45
N ALA A 30 -9.26 1.87 14.28
CA ALA A 30 -10.57 2.46 14.14
C ALA A 30 -11.69 1.45 14.43
N GLU A 31 -11.54 0.18 14.03
CA GLU A 31 -12.50 -0.89 14.34
C GLU A 31 -12.61 -1.11 15.85
N MET A 32 -11.50 -1.01 16.58
CA MET A 32 -11.52 -1.05 18.04
C MET A 32 -12.16 0.21 18.64
N ALA A 33 -11.78 1.40 18.15
CA ALA A 33 -12.30 2.67 18.62
C ALA A 33 -13.82 2.83 18.38
N ALA A 34 -14.37 2.21 17.34
CA ALA A 34 -15.80 2.25 17.01
C ALA A 34 -16.69 1.59 18.07
N GLN A 35 -16.13 0.74 18.96
CA GLN A 35 -16.86 0.17 20.09
C GLN A 35 -17.15 1.23 21.17
N LYS A 36 -16.29 2.24 21.31
CA LYS A 36 -16.43 3.36 22.24
C LYS A 36 -16.09 4.68 21.51
N PRO A 37 -16.92 5.09 20.53
CA PRO A 37 -16.62 6.23 19.69
C PRO A 37 -16.77 7.53 20.50
N THR A 38 -16.11 8.59 20.03
CA THR A 38 -16.30 9.92 20.61
C THR A 38 -17.78 10.35 20.52
N PRO A 39 -18.30 11.19 21.45
CA PRO A 39 -19.68 11.66 21.40
C PRO A 39 -20.04 12.33 20.07
N LYS A 40 -19.08 13.03 19.45
CA LYS A 40 -19.22 13.67 18.14
C LYS A 40 -19.45 12.65 17.03
N ILE A 41 -18.60 11.61 16.94
CA ILE A 41 -18.73 10.55 15.93
C ILE A 41 -20.02 9.77 16.14
N LYS A 42 -20.33 9.42 17.39
CA LYS A 42 -21.57 8.71 17.75
C LYS A 42 -22.80 9.49 17.26
N SER A 43 -22.92 10.75 17.65
CA SER A 43 -24.05 11.61 17.27
C SER A 43 -24.18 11.76 15.76
N ALA A 44 -23.06 11.96 15.05
CA ALA A 44 -23.07 12.08 13.59
C ALA A 44 -23.61 10.81 12.91
N CYS A 45 -23.10 9.63 13.25
CA CYS A 45 -23.53 8.37 12.64
C CYS A 45 -24.93 7.95 13.06
N ASP A 46 -25.30 8.16 14.32
CA ASP A 46 -26.66 7.90 14.83
C ASP A 46 -27.68 8.78 14.07
N SER A 47 -27.33 10.03 13.76
CA SER A 47 -28.16 10.94 12.95
C SER A 47 -28.28 10.48 11.50
N ILE A 48 -27.15 10.18 10.83
CA ILE A 48 -27.11 9.76 9.43
C ILE A 48 -27.94 8.50 9.18
N PHE A 49 -27.86 7.52 10.09
CA PHE A 49 -28.50 6.21 9.95
C PHE A 49 -29.70 6.01 10.89
N SER A 50 -30.24 7.10 11.46
CA SER A 50 -31.36 7.08 12.43
C SER A 50 -32.59 6.29 11.97
N ASN A 51 -32.88 6.32 10.66
CA ASN A 51 -34.06 5.67 10.06
C ASN A 51 -33.75 4.31 9.42
N GLN A 52 -32.55 3.77 9.63
CA GLN A 52 -32.10 2.55 8.95
C GLN A 52 -32.22 1.31 9.83
N GLN A 53 -32.77 0.24 9.27
CA GLN A 53 -32.99 -1.02 9.97
C GLN A 53 -31.68 -1.80 10.20
N ASN A 54 -30.70 -1.62 9.32
CA ASN A 54 -29.42 -2.32 9.42
C ASN A 54 -28.51 -1.64 10.46
N SER A 55 -28.51 -2.19 11.69
CA SER A 55 -27.72 -1.70 12.81
C SER A 55 -26.21 -1.69 12.53
N ASN A 56 -25.74 -2.51 11.56
CA ASN A 56 -24.35 -2.56 11.15
C ASN A 56 -23.90 -1.26 10.47
N PHE A 57 -24.79 -0.56 9.74
CA PHE A 57 -24.42 0.68 9.05
C PHE A 57 -23.88 1.75 9.98
N ASN A 58 -24.48 1.85 11.17
CA ASN A 58 -24.04 2.80 12.17
C ASN A 58 -22.64 2.44 12.72
N SER A 59 -22.37 1.14 12.92
CA SER A 59 -21.03 0.65 13.31
C SER A 59 -20.00 0.96 12.22
N ILE A 60 -20.31 0.65 10.96
CA ILE A 60 -19.45 0.92 9.81
C ILE A 60 -19.14 2.42 9.69
N CYS A 61 -20.14 3.28 9.85
CA CYS A 61 -19.97 4.73 9.88
C CYS A 61 -19.02 5.17 11.00
N LYS A 62 -19.21 4.66 12.23
CA LYS A 62 -18.37 4.99 13.39
C LYS A 62 -16.91 4.62 13.16
N THR A 63 -16.66 3.45 12.59
CA THR A 63 -15.31 3.04 12.19
C THR A 63 -14.73 3.97 11.14
N LEU A 64 -15.46 4.28 10.07
CA LEU A 64 -14.99 5.15 8.99
C LEU A 64 -14.58 6.54 9.51
N LEU A 65 -15.41 7.17 10.35
CA LEU A 65 -15.09 8.49 10.91
C LEU A 65 -13.93 8.42 11.91
N SER A 66 -13.85 7.35 12.70
CA SER A 66 -12.72 7.14 13.63
C SER A 66 -11.42 6.94 12.87
N TYR A 67 -11.46 6.24 11.74
CA TYR A 67 -10.33 6.03 10.85
C TYR A 67 -9.79 7.36 10.31
N PHE A 68 -10.64 8.24 9.78
CA PHE A 68 -10.19 9.54 9.29
C PHE A 68 -9.61 10.41 10.41
N GLN A 69 -10.19 10.35 11.62
CA GLN A 69 -9.63 11.04 12.78
C GLN A 69 -8.24 10.49 13.14
N LEU A 70 -8.05 9.17 13.12
CA LEU A 70 -6.75 8.54 13.39
C LEU A 70 -5.71 8.91 12.32
N CYS A 71 -6.07 8.85 11.04
CA CYS A 71 -5.18 9.26 9.97
C CYS A 71 -4.70 10.71 10.11
N LYS A 72 -5.58 11.60 10.59
CA LYS A 72 -5.23 12.99 10.89
C LYS A 72 -4.23 13.10 12.03
N VAL A 73 -4.50 12.43 13.15
CA VAL A 73 -3.65 12.53 14.35
C VAL A 73 -2.28 11.87 14.14
N THR A 74 -2.21 10.80 13.37
CA THR A 74 -0.96 10.08 13.08
C THR A 74 -0.16 10.65 11.90
N GLY A 75 -0.65 11.72 11.25
CA GLY A 75 0.02 12.33 10.10
C GLY A 75 -0.01 11.46 8.82
N SER A 76 -0.96 10.53 8.73
CA SER A 76 -1.08 9.55 7.64
C SER A 76 -1.76 10.11 6.37
N LEU A 77 -2.06 11.42 6.33
CA LEU A 77 -2.80 12.09 5.25
C LEU A 77 -1.95 12.46 4.02
N SER A 78 -0.81 11.80 3.80
CA SER A 78 0.16 12.21 2.77
C SER A 78 -0.27 11.90 1.33
N ASN A 79 -1.02 10.82 1.11
CA ASN A 79 -1.51 10.42 -0.21
C ASN A 79 -2.98 9.99 -0.15
N PRO A 80 -3.92 10.76 -0.75
CA PRO A 80 -5.34 10.41 -0.81
C PRO A 80 -5.62 9.03 -1.42
N ASP A 81 -4.85 8.59 -2.41
CA ASP A 81 -5.00 7.23 -2.97
C ASP A 81 -4.68 6.14 -1.94
N GLY A 82 -3.85 6.44 -0.94
CA GLY A 82 -3.59 5.56 0.18
C GLY A 82 -4.77 5.54 1.14
N TYR A 83 -5.03 6.65 1.85
CA TYR A 83 -6.00 6.64 2.94
C TYR A 83 -7.47 6.71 2.47
N CYS A 84 -7.82 7.53 1.48
CA CYS A 84 -9.18 7.54 0.95
C CYS A 84 -9.46 6.29 0.10
N GLY A 85 -8.47 5.86 -0.70
CA GLY A 85 -8.58 4.64 -1.49
C GLY A 85 -8.80 3.40 -0.61
N TYR A 86 -8.02 3.29 0.47
CA TYR A 86 -8.21 2.19 1.42
C TYR A 86 -9.54 2.27 2.17
N ALA A 87 -9.96 3.48 2.60
CA ALA A 87 -11.28 3.66 3.20
C ALA A 87 -12.39 3.19 2.25
N SER A 88 -12.30 3.52 0.97
CA SER A 88 -13.26 3.08 -0.06
C SER A 88 -13.27 1.56 -0.22
N TYR A 89 -12.09 0.95 -0.32
CA TYR A 89 -11.93 -0.51 -0.41
C TYR A 89 -12.52 -1.23 0.81
N TRP A 90 -12.11 -0.82 2.02
CA TRP A 90 -12.59 -1.40 3.28
C TRP A 90 -14.12 -1.26 3.40
N LEU A 91 -14.64 -0.07 3.08
CA LEU A 91 -16.06 0.22 3.17
C LEU A 91 -16.87 -0.68 2.23
N ASN A 92 -16.43 -0.81 0.97
CA ASN A 92 -17.04 -1.73 0.01
C ASN A 92 -17.06 -3.16 0.55
N GLY A 93 -15.98 -3.62 1.19
CA GLY A 93 -15.94 -4.95 1.79
C GLY A 93 -16.93 -5.15 2.95
N LYS A 94 -17.15 -4.13 3.79
CA LYS A 94 -18.03 -4.26 4.97
C LYS A 94 -19.53 -4.20 4.65
N VAL A 95 -19.91 -3.53 3.56
CA VAL A 95 -21.33 -3.35 3.21
C VAL A 95 -21.85 -4.38 2.22
N ARG A 96 -20.94 -5.15 1.60
CA ARG A 96 -21.27 -6.25 0.68
C ARG A 96 -21.58 -7.54 1.47
N LYS A 97 -22.25 -8.48 0.80
CA LYS A 97 -22.44 -9.85 1.33
C LYS A 97 -21.12 -10.62 1.33
N GLU A 98 -21.10 -11.78 1.99
CA GLU A 98 -19.91 -12.65 2.14
C GLU A 98 -19.20 -12.99 0.82
N LYS A 99 -19.90 -12.97 -0.32
CA LYS A 99 -19.32 -13.23 -1.66
C LYS A 99 -18.80 -11.97 -2.39
N GLY A 100 -18.80 -10.82 -1.73
CA GLY A 100 -18.42 -9.53 -2.33
C GLY A 100 -19.46 -8.95 -3.30
N GLU A 101 -20.69 -9.49 -3.29
CA GLU A 101 -21.78 -9.03 -4.15
C GLU A 101 -22.51 -7.86 -3.51
N SER A 102 -22.78 -6.83 -4.32
CA SER A 102 -23.60 -5.70 -3.88
C SER A 102 -25.08 -6.02 -3.94
N ASP A 103 -25.85 -5.40 -3.06
CA ASP A 103 -27.29 -5.54 -2.97
C ASP A 103 -27.97 -4.20 -2.70
N SER A 104 -29.26 -4.25 -2.32
CA SER A 104 -30.02 -3.08 -1.94
C SER A 104 -29.40 -2.34 -0.76
N ASP A 105 -28.91 -3.08 0.25
CA ASP A 105 -28.29 -2.53 1.45
C ASP A 105 -26.98 -1.80 1.10
N THR A 106 -26.15 -2.40 0.25
CA THR A 106 -24.93 -1.77 -0.27
C THR A 106 -25.25 -0.42 -0.91
N SER A 107 -26.22 -0.40 -1.82
CA SER A 107 -26.60 0.81 -2.57
C SER A 107 -27.21 1.86 -1.65
N MET A 108 -28.06 1.44 -0.71
CA MET A 108 -28.68 2.28 0.29
C MET A 108 -27.64 2.93 1.20
N PHE A 109 -26.66 2.16 1.67
CA PHE A 109 -25.59 2.65 2.54
C PHE A 109 -24.82 3.81 1.89
N PHE A 110 -24.30 3.60 0.67
CA PHE A 110 -23.52 4.64 -0.02
C PHE A 110 -24.35 5.88 -0.34
N ASN A 111 -25.64 5.71 -0.69
CA ASN A 111 -26.53 6.83 -0.96
C ASN A 111 -26.80 7.66 0.31
N VAL A 112 -27.15 7.00 1.41
CA VAL A 112 -27.39 7.67 2.70
C VAL A 112 -26.12 8.36 3.20
N LEU A 113 -24.98 7.68 3.17
CA LEU A 113 -23.72 8.24 3.62
C LEU A 113 -23.33 9.49 2.82
N ASN A 114 -23.40 9.44 1.48
CA ASN A 114 -22.96 10.57 0.64
C ASN A 114 -23.88 11.79 0.72
N ASN A 115 -25.19 11.59 0.96
CA ASN A 115 -26.15 12.68 1.06
C ASN A 115 -26.16 13.34 2.44
N SER A 116 -25.89 12.56 3.49
CA SER A 116 -26.05 13.01 4.88
C SER A 116 -24.73 13.36 5.56
N LEU A 117 -23.59 12.82 5.11
CA LEU A 117 -22.31 13.08 5.74
C LEU A 117 -21.78 14.48 5.40
N THR A 118 -21.55 15.28 6.45
CA THR A 118 -20.83 16.53 6.35
C THR A 118 -19.33 16.28 6.45
N TRP A 119 -18.66 16.41 5.31
CA TRP A 119 -17.21 16.28 5.22
C TRP A 119 -16.53 17.50 5.82
N ASP A 120 -15.56 17.30 6.69
CA ASP A 120 -14.69 18.39 7.15
C ASP A 120 -13.63 18.72 6.09
N THR A 121 -12.90 19.83 6.27
CA THR A 121 -11.93 20.33 5.28
C THR A 121 -10.89 19.29 4.89
N ASP A 122 -10.41 18.50 5.86
CA ASP A 122 -9.31 17.55 5.67
C ASP A 122 -9.78 16.23 5.02
N SER A 123 -10.99 15.76 5.35
CA SER A 123 -11.61 14.55 4.77
C SER A 123 -12.40 14.84 3.49
N SER A 124 -12.61 16.11 3.13
CA SER A 124 -13.38 16.54 1.96
C SER A 124 -12.93 15.89 0.66
N ILE A 125 -11.63 15.61 0.51
CA ILE A 125 -11.09 14.95 -0.67
C ILE A 125 -11.54 13.48 -0.78
N CYS A 126 -11.73 12.79 0.35
CA CYS A 126 -12.20 11.41 0.37
C CYS A 126 -13.65 11.26 -0.07
N LYS A 127 -14.44 12.33 -0.05
CA LYS A 127 -15.81 12.33 -0.57
C LYS A 127 -15.89 11.73 -1.97
N ASN A 128 -14.92 12.05 -2.83
CA ASN A 128 -14.91 11.59 -4.21
C ASN A 128 -14.47 10.12 -4.35
N TYR A 129 -13.93 9.50 -3.30
CA TYR A 129 -13.53 8.09 -3.25
C TYR A 129 -14.64 7.17 -2.71
N ILE A 130 -15.57 7.71 -1.92
CA ILE A 130 -16.57 6.91 -1.21
C ILE A 130 -17.80 6.65 -2.10
N TYR A 131 -17.80 5.49 -2.76
CA TYR A 131 -18.93 5.00 -3.55
C TYR A 131 -18.84 3.47 -3.72
N ASN A 132 -19.94 2.85 -4.15
CA ASN A 132 -19.95 1.45 -4.55
C ASN A 132 -19.06 1.27 -5.81
N ILE A 133 -17.91 0.63 -5.68
CA ILE A 133 -16.92 0.48 -6.77
C ILE A 133 -17.30 -0.58 -7.81
N GLY A 134 -18.42 -1.29 -7.62
CA GLY A 134 -18.84 -2.39 -8.48
C GLY A 134 -18.23 -3.74 -8.08
N ASP A 135 -18.98 -4.81 -8.33
CA ASP A 135 -18.66 -6.15 -7.84
C ASP A 135 -17.40 -6.73 -8.46
N GLU A 136 -17.23 -6.58 -9.79
CA GLU A 136 -16.06 -7.08 -10.49
C GLU A 136 -14.78 -6.38 -10.03
N VAL A 137 -14.81 -5.05 -9.96
CA VAL A 137 -13.66 -4.24 -9.50
C VAL A 137 -13.32 -4.58 -8.06
N TYR A 138 -14.32 -4.68 -7.18
CA TYR A 138 -14.08 -5.05 -5.78
C TYR A 138 -13.46 -6.45 -5.65
N LYS A 139 -13.98 -7.45 -6.37
CA LYS A 139 -13.45 -8.83 -6.34
C LYS A 139 -11.99 -8.87 -6.77
N LYS A 140 -11.65 -8.23 -7.91
CA LYS A 140 -10.26 -8.11 -8.41
C LYS A 140 -9.36 -7.35 -7.44
N MET A 141 -9.85 -6.25 -6.86
CA MET A 141 -9.11 -5.46 -5.85
C MET A 141 -8.82 -6.28 -4.59
N ASN A 142 -9.80 -7.07 -4.13
CA ASN A 142 -9.67 -7.91 -2.95
C ASN A 142 -8.62 -9.01 -3.16
N ILE A 143 -8.58 -9.63 -4.34
CA ILE A 143 -7.52 -10.59 -4.72
C ILE A 143 -6.12 -9.94 -4.61
N LEU A 144 -5.95 -8.77 -5.21
CA LEU A 144 -4.68 -8.03 -5.16
C LEU A 144 -4.33 -7.60 -3.73
N PHE A 145 -5.31 -7.18 -2.94
CA PHE A 145 -5.11 -6.80 -1.54
C PHE A 145 -4.66 -8.00 -0.70
N THR A 146 -5.29 -9.16 -0.85
CA THR A 146 -4.89 -10.39 -0.16
C THR A 146 -3.47 -10.79 -0.56
N TYR A 147 -3.15 -10.77 -1.87
CA TYR A 147 -1.79 -11.01 -2.35
C TYR A 147 -0.78 -10.09 -1.66
N TYR A 148 -1.02 -8.77 -1.70
CA TYR A 148 -0.06 -7.81 -1.16
C TYR A 148 0.03 -7.86 0.36
N SER A 149 -1.05 -8.27 1.05
CA SER A 149 -1.03 -8.54 2.48
C SER A 149 -0.13 -9.71 2.83
N ASP A 150 -0.23 -10.82 2.09
CA ASP A 150 0.68 -11.96 2.28
C ASP A 150 2.13 -11.59 1.90
N TYR A 151 2.33 -10.81 0.84
CA TYR A 151 3.66 -10.29 0.50
C TYR A 151 4.28 -9.45 1.63
N ASN A 152 3.53 -8.57 2.28
CA ASN A 152 4.02 -7.82 3.42
C ASN A 152 4.35 -8.73 4.62
N ASN A 153 3.53 -9.74 4.89
CA ASN A 153 3.84 -10.72 5.94
C ASN A 153 5.10 -11.51 5.61
N PHE A 154 5.30 -11.90 4.35
CA PHE A 154 6.55 -12.48 3.88
C PHE A 154 7.73 -11.56 4.24
N LEU A 155 7.66 -10.26 3.95
CA LEU A 155 8.72 -9.30 4.29
C LEU A 155 8.96 -9.18 5.80
N ILE A 156 7.90 -9.15 6.61
CA ILE A 156 7.98 -9.03 8.08
C ILE A 156 8.72 -10.23 8.68
N TYR A 157 8.39 -11.44 8.24
CA TYR A 157 8.97 -12.67 8.78
C TYR A 157 10.28 -13.07 8.11
N LYS A 158 10.66 -12.44 7.00
CA LYS A 158 11.82 -12.82 6.16
C LYS A 158 13.11 -13.06 6.94
N ASN A 159 13.38 -12.21 7.94
CA ASN A 159 14.63 -12.27 8.71
C ASN A 159 14.47 -12.97 10.08
N THR A 160 13.25 -13.13 10.58
CA THR A 160 12.97 -13.61 11.94
C THR A 160 12.42 -15.03 11.97
N ASN A 161 11.63 -15.41 10.97
CA ASN A 161 11.04 -16.74 10.82
C ASN A 161 10.91 -17.10 9.33
N PRO A 162 11.99 -17.60 8.71
CA PRO A 162 12.02 -17.90 7.28
C PRO A 162 10.94 -18.89 6.82
N ASP A 163 10.58 -19.87 7.66
CA ASP A 163 9.55 -20.86 7.31
C ASP A 163 8.15 -20.21 7.21
N VAL A 164 7.81 -19.34 8.18
CA VAL A 164 6.57 -18.55 8.13
C VAL A 164 6.60 -17.57 6.96
N SER A 165 7.75 -16.96 6.69
CA SER A 165 7.94 -16.09 5.52
C SER A 165 7.64 -16.84 4.21
N CYS A 166 8.23 -18.02 4.01
CA CYS A 166 7.99 -18.83 2.81
C CYS A 166 6.55 -19.35 2.72
N THR A 167 5.88 -19.59 3.86
CA THR A 167 4.44 -19.90 3.88
C THR A 167 3.60 -18.75 3.29
N HIS A 168 3.97 -17.50 3.58
CA HIS A 168 3.32 -16.34 2.97
C HIS A 168 3.67 -16.18 1.49
N ALA A 169 4.92 -16.43 1.08
CA ALA A 169 5.30 -16.47 -0.33
C ALA A 169 4.52 -17.53 -1.12
N GLN A 170 4.26 -18.69 -0.51
CA GLN A 170 3.46 -19.75 -1.11
C GLN A 170 2.00 -19.32 -1.33
N LYS A 171 1.40 -18.59 -0.38
CA LYS A 171 0.05 -18.03 -0.56
C LYS A 171 0.01 -17.03 -1.72
N CYS A 172 1.03 -16.20 -1.87
CA CYS A 172 1.16 -15.31 -3.02
C CYS A 172 1.24 -16.09 -4.34
N ALA A 173 2.09 -17.13 -4.40
CA ALA A 173 2.22 -17.98 -5.59
C ALA A 173 0.90 -18.67 -5.96
N LYS A 174 0.14 -19.15 -4.96
CA LYS A 174 -1.19 -19.74 -5.17
C LYS A 174 -2.20 -18.73 -5.72
N ILE A 175 -2.24 -17.51 -5.17
CA ILE A 175 -3.12 -16.45 -5.70
C ILE A 175 -2.75 -16.12 -7.15
N TYR A 176 -1.46 -16.06 -7.47
CA TYR A 176 -0.99 -15.87 -8.84
C TYR A 176 -1.50 -16.99 -9.75
N GLU A 177 -1.25 -18.26 -9.39
CA GLU A 177 -1.70 -19.45 -10.13
C GLU A 177 -3.21 -19.42 -10.45
N GLU A 178 -4.04 -19.21 -9.43
CA GLU A 178 -5.50 -19.28 -9.55
C GLU A 178 -6.08 -18.19 -10.46
N ASN A 179 -5.38 -17.06 -10.62
CA ASN A 179 -5.93 -15.88 -11.29
C ASN A 179 -5.28 -15.57 -12.62
N ILE A 180 -4.00 -15.90 -12.80
CA ILE A 180 -3.26 -15.58 -14.03
C ILE A 180 -3.78 -16.36 -15.25
N VAL A 181 -4.39 -17.52 -15.06
CA VAL A 181 -5.01 -18.32 -16.13
C VAL A 181 -6.15 -17.60 -16.84
N ASN A 182 -6.79 -16.64 -16.16
CA ASN A 182 -7.88 -15.84 -16.71
C ASN A 182 -7.37 -14.57 -17.41
N CYS A 183 -6.06 -14.32 -17.39
CA CYS A 183 -5.48 -13.18 -18.07
C CYS A 183 -5.40 -13.44 -19.57
N SER A 184 -6.09 -12.59 -20.33
CA SER A 184 -6.10 -12.69 -21.78
C SER A 184 -4.80 -12.15 -22.41
N ILE A 185 -4.62 -12.40 -23.70
CA ILE A 185 -3.52 -11.82 -24.50
C ILE A 185 -3.58 -10.28 -24.47
N PHE A 186 -4.79 -9.71 -24.42
CA PHE A 186 -5.00 -8.30 -24.17
C PHE A 186 -5.02 -8.08 -22.65
N GLU A 187 -3.88 -7.61 -22.14
CA GLU A 187 -3.68 -7.50 -20.70
C GLU A 187 -4.58 -6.41 -20.09
N ASP A 188 -5.50 -6.83 -19.20
CA ASP A 188 -6.29 -5.88 -18.41
C ASP A 188 -5.48 -5.31 -17.24
N GLU A 189 -5.94 -4.20 -16.66
CA GLU A 189 -5.22 -3.51 -15.57
C GLU A 189 -4.98 -4.41 -14.35
N PHE A 190 -5.87 -5.38 -14.10
CA PHE A 190 -5.73 -6.33 -13.00
C PHE A 190 -4.58 -7.30 -13.27
N CYS A 191 -4.53 -7.88 -14.46
CA CYS A 191 -3.49 -8.81 -14.90
C CYS A 191 -2.12 -8.14 -14.89
N LYS A 192 -2.03 -6.91 -15.40
CA LYS A 192 -0.80 -6.11 -15.34
C LYS A 192 -0.33 -5.95 -13.89
N LYS A 193 -1.24 -5.60 -12.99
CA LYS A 193 -0.90 -5.38 -11.59
C LYS A 193 -0.51 -6.68 -10.86
N LEU A 194 -1.19 -7.77 -11.17
CA LEU A 194 -0.89 -9.10 -10.63
C LEU A 194 0.51 -9.56 -11.04
N LYS A 195 0.89 -9.39 -12.32
CA LYS A 195 2.25 -9.69 -12.79
C LYS A 195 3.31 -8.80 -12.15
N GLU A 196 3.03 -7.50 -11.99
CA GLU A 196 3.94 -6.58 -11.28
C GLU A 196 4.19 -7.06 -9.84
N PHE A 197 3.14 -7.47 -9.12
CA PHE A 197 3.27 -8.03 -7.77
C PHE A 197 4.02 -9.36 -7.73
N ARG A 198 3.84 -10.22 -8.74
CA ARG A 198 4.64 -11.43 -8.93
C ARG A 198 6.10 -11.11 -9.13
N ASP A 199 6.43 -10.14 -9.99
CA ASP A 199 7.81 -9.73 -10.26
C ASP A 199 8.49 -9.17 -8.99
N ILE A 200 7.77 -8.36 -8.23
CA ILE A 200 8.22 -7.82 -6.94
C ILE A 200 8.55 -8.96 -5.96
N LEU A 201 7.66 -9.94 -5.81
CA LEU A 201 7.91 -11.10 -4.96
C LEU A 201 9.11 -11.90 -5.46
N MET A 202 9.14 -12.24 -6.75
CA MET A 202 10.22 -13.04 -7.35
C MET A 202 11.60 -12.41 -7.12
N ASN A 203 11.71 -11.09 -7.25
CA ASN A 203 12.93 -10.35 -6.94
C ASN A 203 13.37 -10.53 -5.48
N GLN A 204 12.42 -10.55 -4.54
CA GLN A 204 12.70 -10.79 -3.13
C GLN A 204 13.07 -12.24 -2.79
N LEU A 205 12.69 -13.21 -3.64
CA LEU A 205 13.04 -14.62 -3.50
C LEU A 205 14.42 -14.91 -4.08
N ILE A 206 14.71 -14.39 -5.29
CA ILE A 206 15.98 -14.61 -6.00
C ILE A 206 17.16 -13.96 -5.27
N SER A 207 16.98 -12.74 -4.77
CA SER A 207 18.02 -12.00 -4.03
C SER A 207 17.58 -11.84 -2.58
N PRO A 208 17.58 -12.93 -1.79
CA PRO A 208 18.80 -13.60 -1.30
C PRO A 208 18.79 -15.14 -1.44
N SER A 209 18.16 -15.68 -2.49
CA SER A 209 17.97 -17.12 -2.73
C SER A 209 17.24 -17.86 -1.59
N ILE A 210 16.04 -17.39 -1.26
CA ILE A 210 15.16 -18.00 -0.24
C ILE A 210 13.91 -18.60 -0.88
N CYS A 211 13.24 -19.51 -0.17
CA CYS A 211 11.99 -20.13 -0.59
C CYS A 211 12.07 -20.78 -1.99
N ALA A 212 13.06 -21.66 -2.20
CA ALA A 212 13.37 -22.25 -3.51
C ALA A 212 12.16 -22.96 -4.14
N GLU A 213 11.37 -23.67 -3.34
CA GLU A 213 10.14 -24.32 -3.80
C GLU A 213 9.14 -23.31 -4.38
N GLN A 214 8.93 -22.18 -3.72
CA GLN A 214 8.02 -21.13 -4.17
C GLN A 214 8.53 -20.45 -5.44
N GLN A 215 9.85 -20.32 -5.61
CA GLN A 215 10.42 -19.86 -6.89
C GLN A 215 10.08 -20.83 -8.03
N ASP A 216 10.22 -22.13 -7.79
CA ASP A 216 9.97 -23.15 -8.81
C ASP A 216 8.48 -23.26 -9.17
N ILE A 217 7.59 -23.11 -8.18
CA ILE A 217 6.14 -23.00 -8.42
C ILE A 217 5.85 -21.83 -9.37
N ILE A 218 6.34 -20.62 -9.06
CA ILE A 218 6.07 -19.44 -9.89
C ILE A 218 6.66 -19.62 -11.30
N ARG A 219 7.90 -20.11 -11.43
CA ARG A 219 8.52 -20.38 -12.74
C ARG A 219 7.75 -21.44 -13.54
N SER A 220 7.18 -22.44 -12.87
CA SER A 220 6.35 -23.45 -13.52
C SER A 220 5.07 -22.85 -14.09
N ILE A 221 4.41 -21.99 -13.30
CA ILE A 221 3.21 -21.23 -13.73
C ILE A 221 3.56 -20.36 -14.95
N ASP A 222 4.68 -19.65 -14.91
CA ASP A 222 5.06 -18.76 -16.01
C ASP A 222 5.33 -19.51 -17.32
N LYS A 223 5.83 -20.76 -17.25
CA LYS A 223 6.05 -21.60 -18.45
C LYS A 223 4.75 -22.07 -19.10
N THR A 224 3.67 -22.21 -18.34
CA THR A 224 2.39 -22.69 -18.88
C THR A 224 1.59 -21.58 -19.54
N ILE A 225 1.96 -20.32 -19.28
CA ILE A 225 1.26 -19.15 -19.79
C ILE A 225 2.01 -18.65 -21.02
N PRO A 226 1.37 -18.54 -22.19
CA PRO A 226 2.01 -17.91 -23.33
C PRO A 226 2.31 -16.46 -22.97
N GLU A 227 3.58 -16.13 -22.75
CA GLU A 227 4.00 -14.75 -22.61
C GLU A 227 3.57 -14.01 -23.89
N SER A 228 2.69 -13.03 -23.75
CA SER A 228 2.58 -11.96 -24.72
C SER A 228 3.90 -11.20 -24.67
N SER A 229 4.92 -11.74 -25.35
CA SER A 229 6.16 -11.02 -25.56
C SER A 229 5.79 -9.68 -26.19
N SER A 230 6.03 -8.61 -25.44
CA SER A 230 6.29 -7.32 -26.04
C SER A 230 7.55 -7.53 -26.87
N GLN A 231 7.36 -7.84 -28.16
CA GLN A 231 8.42 -7.87 -29.16
C GLN A 231 9.07 -6.48 -29.21
N ASN A 232 10.04 -6.25 -28.34
CA ASN A 232 11.23 -5.51 -28.72
C ASN A 232 12.18 -6.56 -29.28
N HIS A 233 12.04 -6.85 -30.58
CA HIS A 233 13.05 -7.60 -31.32
C HIS A 233 14.40 -6.91 -31.14
N ARG A 234 15.29 -7.53 -30.40
CA ARG A 234 16.71 -7.51 -30.69
C ARG A 234 17.21 -8.95 -30.62
N GLU A 235 16.88 -9.69 -31.67
CA GLU A 235 17.61 -10.90 -32.02
C GLU A 235 19.07 -10.51 -32.26
N GLU A 236 19.98 -11.03 -31.46
CA GLU A 236 21.37 -11.20 -31.85
C GLU A 236 21.63 -12.70 -31.94
N SER A 237 21.03 -13.29 -32.98
CA SER A 237 21.42 -14.61 -33.48
C SER A 237 22.65 -14.43 -34.36
N SER A 238 23.71 -15.13 -34.00
CA SER A 238 25.03 -15.05 -34.60
C SER A 238 25.01 -15.54 -36.06
N GLN A 239 25.02 -14.61 -37.03
CA GLN A 239 25.51 -14.89 -38.38
C GLN A 239 26.38 -13.74 -38.87
N ALA A 240 27.67 -14.04 -38.96
CA ALA A 240 28.69 -13.19 -39.53
C ALA A 240 28.33 -12.81 -40.98
N THR A 241 28.10 -11.53 -41.23
CA THR A 241 28.06 -10.97 -42.57
C THR A 241 28.97 -9.75 -42.61
N THR A 242 30.13 -9.95 -43.22
CA THR A 242 31.18 -8.96 -43.47
C THR A 242 30.65 -7.87 -44.38
N ILE A 243 30.48 -6.63 -43.87
CA ILE A 243 30.17 -5.46 -44.71
C ILE A 243 31.17 -4.35 -44.40
N SER A 244 31.96 -4.08 -45.44
CA SER A 244 32.89 -2.98 -45.73
C SER A 244 32.82 -1.75 -44.82
N ALA A 245 33.95 -1.49 -44.15
CA ALA A 245 34.27 -0.25 -43.46
C ALA A 245 34.68 0.84 -44.48
N SER A 246 33.78 1.76 -44.80
CA SER A 246 34.16 2.98 -45.56
C SER A 246 33.17 4.13 -45.41
N SER A 247 32.68 4.47 -44.21
CA SER A 247 31.94 5.75 -44.01
C SER A 247 31.71 6.17 -42.55
N PHE A 248 32.66 5.97 -41.62
CA PHE A 248 32.53 6.44 -40.22
C PHE A 248 33.59 7.48 -39.83
N GLY A 249 34.09 8.27 -40.79
CA GLY A 249 35.22 9.18 -40.57
C GLY A 249 34.85 10.61 -40.14
N THR A 250 33.61 11.09 -40.34
CA THR A 250 33.32 12.54 -40.24
C THR A 250 32.33 12.92 -39.14
N MET A 251 31.78 11.96 -38.38
CA MET A 251 30.77 12.25 -37.34
C MET A 251 31.30 12.10 -35.88
N MET A 252 32.54 11.67 -35.69
CA MET A 252 33.17 11.57 -34.35
C MET A 252 33.89 12.85 -33.90
N GLY A 253 34.19 13.77 -34.84
CA GLY A 253 34.89 15.02 -34.51
C GLY A 253 34.04 16.05 -33.77
N VAL A 254 32.71 16.02 -33.98
CA VAL A 254 31.79 16.99 -33.36
C VAL A 254 31.45 16.61 -31.91
N SER A 255 31.38 15.31 -31.59
CA SER A 255 31.04 14.84 -30.23
C SER A 255 32.14 15.09 -29.19
N LEU A 256 33.42 15.15 -29.58
CA LEU A 256 34.51 15.39 -28.65
C LEU A 256 34.64 16.87 -28.24
N LEU A 257 34.23 17.81 -29.10
CA LEU A 257 34.23 19.24 -28.79
C LEU A 257 33.16 19.61 -27.74
N SER A 258 32.05 18.88 -27.68
CA SER A 258 31.00 19.08 -26.66
C SER A 258 31.48 18.77 -25.24
N LEU A 259 32.44 17.86 -25.06
CA LEU A 259 32.98 17.50 -23.74
C LEU A 259 33.89 18.61 -23.17
N PHE A 260 34.58 19.37 -24.02
CA PHE A 260 35.42 20.49 -23.57
C PHE A 260 34.60 21.72 -23.18
N LEU A 261 33.48 22.00 -23.85
CA LEU A 261 32.61 23.15 -23.53
C LEU A 261 31.77 22.96 -22.25
N TYR A 262 31.50 21.70 -21.86
CA TYR A 262 30.86 21.40 -20.57
C TYR A 262 31.72 21.83 -19.37
N LYS A 263 33.05 21.81 -19.51
CA LYS A 263 33.98 22.20 -18.44
C LYS A 263 34.15 23.72 -18.30
N VAL A 264 33.71 24.51 -19.29
CA VAL A 264 34.02 25.96 -19.39
C VAL A 264 32.77 26.84 -19.27
N THR A 265 31.57 26.26 -19.21
CA THR A 265 30.31 27.02 -19.06
C THR A 265 29.72 26.79 -17.66
N PRO A 266 29.51 27.82 -16.81
CA PRO A 266 29.03 27.65 -15.44
C PRO A 266 27.51 27.49 -15.40
N LEU A 267 26.98 26.41 -16.01
CA LEU A 267 25.58 26.02 -15.89
C LEU A 267 25.38 24.76 -15.01
N GLY A 268 26.45 24.25 -14.39
CA GLY A 268 26.43 23.07 -13.51
C GLY A 268 26.04 23.33 -12.04
N SER A 269 25.64 24.56 -11.68
CA SER A 269 25.23 24.90 -10.30
C SER A 269 23.72 24.68 -10.04
N TRP A 270 22.88 24.66 -11.08
CA TRP A 270 21.43 24.65 -10.88
C TRP A 270 20.80 23.24 -10.87
N LEU A 271 21.40 22.25 -11.53
CA LEU A 271 20.83 20.89 -11.57
C LEU A 271 21.20 19.99 -10.37
N SER A 272 22.14 20.38 -9.51
CA SER A 272 22.61 19.51 -8.41
C SER A 272 21.87 19.70 -7.08
N SER A 273 20.92 20.63 -6.95
CA SER A 273 20.20 20.83 -5.68
C SER A 273 19.01 19.89 -5.44
N ARG A 274 18.62 19.06 -6.42
CA ARG A 274 17.44 18.18 -6.31
C ARG A 274 17.68 16.68 -6.20
N ILE A 275 18.93 16.22 -6.26
CA ILE A 275 19.26 14.79 -6.15
C ILE A 275 19.84 14.41 -4.76
N GLY A 276 20.28 15.39 -3.96
CA GLY A 276 20.80 15.16 -2.61
C GLY A 276 19.76 14.73 -1.56
N ASN A 277 18.47 14.94 -1.79
CA ASN A 277 17.40 14.62 -0.82
C ASN A 277 16.80 13.21 -0.99
N LEU A 278 17.08 12.49 -2.07
CA LEU A 278 16.56 11.13 -2.27
C LEU A 278 17.41 10.07 -1.57
N LYS A 279 18.71 10.34 -1.36
CA LYS A 279 19.65 9.41 -0.70
C LYS A 279 19.54 9.42 0.83
N LYS A 280 18.91 10.43 1.42
CA LYS A 280 18.76 10.56 2.89
C LYS A 280 17.62 9.71 3.46
N THR A 281 16.75 9.15 2.62
CA THR A 281 15.58 8.37 3.04
C THR A 281 15.82 6.85 3.04
N LEU A 282 16.97 6.38 2.55
CA LEU A 282 17.30 4.95 2.47
C LEU A 282 18.52 4.53 3.30
N ASN A 283 19.13 5.45 4.05
CA ASN A 283 20.17 5.16 5.03
C ASN A 283 19.72 5.64 6.42
N MET A 284 18.95 4.81 7.10
CA MET A 284 18.96 4.78 8.56
C MET A 284 19.24 3.32 8.93
N GLY A 285 20.52 2.98 8.88
CA GLY A 285 21.02 1.75 9.48
C GLY A 285 21.03 1.90 11.00
N ASP A 286 20.66 0.80 11.64
CA ASP A 286 21.10 0.34 12.95
C ASP A 286 21.11 1.36 14.08
N ASN A 287 20.01 1.38 14.83
CA ASN A 287 20.14 1.45 16.27
C ASN A 287 19.25 0.39 16.90
N GLU A 288 19.92 -0.64 17.41
CA GLU A 288 19.39 -1.74 18.20
C GLU A 288 18.97 -1.21 19.58
N GLU A 289 17.66 -1.00 19.78
CA GLU A 289 17.08 -1.02 21.13
C GLU A 289 15.77 -1.80 21.09
N ASN A 290 15.76 -2.89 21.85
CA ASN A 290 14.66 -3.81 22.04
C ASN A 290 13.45 -3.10 22.68
N VAL A 291 12.51 -2.60 21.88
CA VAL A 291 11.21 -2.16 22.39
C VAL A 291 10.29 -3.37 22.47
N SER A 292 10.36 -4.04 23.62
CA SER A 292 9.42 -5.07 24.04
C SER A 292 8.02 -4.45 24.22
N LEU A 293 7.15 -4.70 23.24
CA LEU A 293 5.78 -4.21 23.18
C LEU A 293 4.82 -5.08 24.01
N PHE A 294 5.07 -5.26 25.30
CA PHE A 294 4.07 -5.82 26.23
C PHE A 294 4.30 -5.32 27.66
N GLN A 295 3.58 -4.26 28.05
CA GLN A 295 2.98 -4.14 29.38
C GLN A 295 2.00 -2.97 29.41
N TYR A 296 0.72 -3.31 29.34
CA TYR A 296 -0.36 -2.44 29.79
C TYR A 296 -0.42 -2.61 31.32
N SER A 297 -0.11 -1.57 32.08
CA SER A 297 -0.52 -1.47 33.48
C SER A 297 -1.58 -0.37 33.60
N GLU A 298 -2.70 -0.73 34.22
CA GLU A 298 -3.82 0.16 34.53
C GLU A 298 -3.35 1.39 35.31
N SER A 299 -3.64 2.58 34.79
CA SER A 299 -3.53 3.80 35.59
C SER A 299 -4.86 4.06 36.30
N THR A 300 -4.97 3.64 37.55
CA THR A 300 -5.92 4.23 38.50
C THR A 300 -5.48 5.65 38.85
N GLN A 301 -6.40 6.58 38.68
CA GLN A 301 -6.28 7.99 38.98
C GLN A 301 -6.10 8.24 40.49
N SER A 302 -5.03 8.91 40.88
CA SER A 302 -4.99 9.69 42.13
C SER A 302 -3.95 10.81 42.04
N ASN A 303 -4.43 12.05 42.14
CA ASN A 303 -3.60 13.24 42.38
C ASN A 303 -2.85 13.10 43.71
N TYR A 304 -1.53 13.31 43.73
CA TYR A 304 -0.87 13.79 44.93
C TYR A 304 0.42 14.56 44.61
N THR A 305 0.68 15.54 45.45
CA THR A 305 1.59 16.68 45.34
C THR A 305 3.07 16.36 45.53
N ASN A 306 3.90 17.16 44.86
CA ASN A 306 5.35 17.36 45.00
C ASN A 306 5.97 16.95 46.35
N GLY A 307 7.00 16.10 46.29
CA GLY A 307 7.95 15.85 47.36
C GLY A 307 9.25 15.29 46.78
N ASP A 308 10.34 16.04 46.95
CA ASP A 308 11.70 15.65 46.54
C ASP A 308 12.17 14.42 47.33
N TYR A 309 12.57 13.35 46.64
CA TYR A 309 13.24 12.21 47.25
C TYR A 309 14.61 11.99 46.60
N ASN A 310 15.66 12.22 47.39
CA ASN A 310 17.03 11.77 47.10
C ASN A 310 17.16 10.30 47.54
N ILE A 311 17.60 9.42 46.64
CA ILE A 311 17.95 8.03 46.98
C ILE A 311 19.46 7.86 46.77
N ALA A 312 20.18 7.52 47.83
CA ALA A 312 21.59 7.15 47.79
C ALA A 312 21.75 5.66 47.46
N TYR A 313 22.62 5.33 46.52
CA TYR A 313 22.98 3.96 46.16
C TYR A 313 24.15 3.46 47.01
N HIS A 314 23.99 2.30 47.65
CA HIS A 314 25.10 1.53 48.21
C HIS A 314 25.39 0.32 47.31
N PHE A 315 26.64 0.21 46.84
CA PHE A 315 27.16 -0.98 46.16
C PHE A 315 27.68 -1.97 47.20
N VAL A 316 27.19 -3.22 47.15
CA VAL A 316 27.79 -4.36 47.85
C VAL A 316 28.56 -5.17 46.80
N GLY A 317 29.89 -5.19 46.93
CA GLY A 317 30.75 -6.13 46.24
C GLY A 317 30.92 -7.38 47.11
N ASN A 318 30.76 -8.56 46.52
CA ASN A 318 31.21 -9.80 47.11
C ASN A 318 32.34 -10.38 46.27
N SER A 319 33.41 -10.72 46.99
CA SER A 319 34.59 -11.51 46.65
C SER A 319 34.27 -12.91 46.16
#